data_AF-A0A395H9I4-F1
#
_entry.id   AF-A0A395H9I4-F1
#
_cell.length_a   1.000
_cell.length_b   1.000
_cell.length_c   1.000
_cell.angle_alpha   90.00
_cell.angle_beta   90.00
_cell.angle_gamma   90.00
#
_symmetry.space_group_name_H-M   'P 1'
#
loop_
_entity.id
_entity.type
_entity.pdbx_description
1 polymer ?
#
loop_
_entity_poly.entity_id
_entity_poly.type
_entity_poly.pdbx_seq_one_letter_code
_entity_poly.pdbx_strand_id
1 'polypeptide(L)'
;ISGVQAGQAVSKDLNKRLPGGSSTKSAKSESPFVEINVTGKELTDEGFFEFIDVLIECIKTKDDEHPLGRTRVTELHLQGNQLTLAALSKLTEVIALSASDLRELDLSKNRIQIETAEDIAAWVSFLKAFETCFVLKKLDLGSNPLGRLGLEHFARVYLKSDLDFLEHDANALLGSNLVEESSPVEAVARSTVLGKENEPKRSKKKSPHKGKGARLSGHTYVDPADIKKYACTRGLRSIPYLILSDIGLSNTSTLHLLSMLNVQRASEDLLKYVPPGKVQRVPESADLCKSIIWRPNDGLTMDAKRLLEVSERLCDMKSDTESEGPDVDDEDDAAEGYSSKSHHAVNKDAQYKIESNLREVYSRKYKLVRLAAIKEDGVNGSTIWSTALKMMLVSRVILLDGQEHPKEWAADEADEQETSRAPSGIGYREQDDSSSEYPTFSHIENVQPYRVRRVQPTTGVGRMATQMAATTLAEAGRGTGPFHPSAQAFSSDFPTLQEAHVPFVSKRAAIQDEAKNSPLAAGQTSRKSSPASRRKWPRDLPLDLLRRVIAEAVGANGILDHDQQQRIMEYGASWHELAQELKFQGAEEHQQIWKLLKTLECFDYTPWKEHRPL
;
A
#
# COMPACT_ATOMS: atom_id res chain seq x y z
N ILE A 1 14.79 -29.93 -17.47
CA ILE A 1 13.71 -30.02 -16.48
C ILE A 1 13.10 -28.63 -16.38
N SER A 2 11.84 -28.47 -16.78
CA SER A 2 11.08 -27.22 -16.78
C SER A 2 9.61 -27.48 -16.47
N GLY A 3 8.83 -26.41 -16.22
CA GLY A 3 7.41 -26.48 -15.88
C GLY A 3 7.13 -27.41 -14.68
N VAL A 4 6.05 -28.19 -14.77
CA VAL A 4 5.62 -29.16 -13.76
C VAL A 4 6.74 -30.14 -13.36
N GLN A 5 7.61 -30.56 -14.29
CA GLN A 5 8.71 -31.46 -13.97
C GLN A 5 9.76 -30.82 -13.04
N ALA A 6 9.92 -29.49 -13.08
CA ALA A 6 10.82 -28.79 -12.16
C ALA A 6 10.22 -28.77 -10.75
N GLY A 7 8.92 -28.52 -10.63
CA GLY A 7 8.18 -28.66 -9.39
C GLY A 7 8.30 -30.06 -8.79
N GLN A 8 8.03 -31.10 -9.58
CA GLN A 8 8.17 -32.50 -9.16
C GLN A 8 9.59 -32.88 -8.73
N ALA A 9 10.63 -32.27 -9.33
CA ALA A 9 12.02 -32.49 -8.91
C ALA A 9 12.30 -31.89 -7.52
N VAL A 10 11.81 -30.67 -7.25
CA VAL A 10 11.91 -30.02 -5.93
C VAL A 10 11.07 -30.78 -4.89
N SER A 11 9.83 -31.15 -5.23
CA SER A 11 8.93 -31.94 -4.39
C SER A 11 9.55 -33.27 -3.95
N LYS A 12 10.20 -34.00 -4.88
CA LYS A 12 10.93 -35.24 -4.57
C LYS A 12 12.14 -35.04 -3.65
N ASP A 13 12.71 -33.84 -3.60
CA ASP A 13 13.80 -33.52 -2.68
C ASP A 13 13.26 -33.17 -1.29
N LEU A 14 12.24 -32.31 -1.22
CA LEU A 14 11.54 -31.96 0.02
C LEU A 14 10.93 -33.19 0.72
N ASN A 15 10.34 -34.13 -0.03
CA ASN A 15 9.79 -35.38 0.52
C ASN A 15 10.84 -36.28 1.22
N LYS A 16 12.15 -36.07 1.02
CA LYS A 16 13.20 -36.78 1.80
C LYS A 16 13.35 -36.24 3.21
N ARG A 17 12.92 -35.00 3.44
CA ARG A 17 13.00 -34.29 4.72
C ARG A 17 11.82 -34.62 5.63
N LEU A 18 10.68 -35.03 5.08
CA LEU A 18 9.51 -35.46 5.85
C LEU A 18 9.74 -36.79 6.59
N PRO A 19 9.17 -36.97 7.79
CA PRO A 19 9.26 -38.21 8.55
C PRO A 19 8.55 -39.35 7.80
N GLY A 20 9.32 -40.36 7.39
CA GLY A 20 8.85 -41.47 6.55
C GLY A 20 9.43 -41.49 5.13
N GLY A 21 10.19 -40.45 4.73
CA GLY A 21 10.94 -40.44 3.49
C GLY A 21 11.91 -41.62 3.36
N SER A 22 12.10 -42.12 2.13
CA SER A 22 12.80 -43.40 1.83
C SER A 22 14.27 -43.47 2.28
N SER A 23 14.87 -42.38 2.73
CA SER A 23 16.26 -42.26 3.16
C SER A 23 16.46 -42.34 4.68
N THR A 24 16.18 -43.51 5.27
CA THR A 24 16.29 -43.80 6.73
C THR A 24 17.73 -43.72 7.31
N LYS A 25 18.72 -43.23 6.56
CA LYS A 25 20.13 -43.14 6.98
C LYS A 25 20.86 -41.82 6.67
N SER A 26 20.27 -40.89 5.92
CA SER A 26 20.92 -39.59 5.59
C SER A 26 20.26 -38.37 6.21
N ALA A 27 19.00 -38.48 6.66
CA ALA A 27 18.23 -37.35 7.20
C ALA A 27 18.71 -36.81 8.57
N LYS A 28 19.80 -37.35 9.12
CA LYS A 28 20.46 -36.88 10.36
C LYS A 28 21.64 -35.91 10.14
N SER A 29 21.95 -35.56 8.88
CA SER A 29 23.06 -34.65 8.56
C SER A 29 22.71 -33.56 7.54
N GLU A 30 21.44 -33.34 7.25
CA GLU A 30 21.01 -32.21 6.41
C GLU A 30 20.78 -30.98 7.28
N SER A 31 21.23 -29.82 6.79
CA SER A 31 20.95 -28.53 7.43
C SER A 31 19.44 -28.31 7.52
N PRO A 32 18.90 -27.80 8.64
CA PRO A 32 17.51 -27.37 8.72
C PRO A 32 17.25 -26.15 7.82
N PHE A 33 18.27 -25.35 7.52
CA PHE A 33 18.17 -24.23 6.60
C PHE A 33 18.07 -24.70 5.15
N VAL A 34 17.09 -24.18 4.42
CA VAL A 34 16.78 -24.54 3.04
C VAL A 34 16.77 -23.30 2.15
N GLU A 35 17.54 -23.38 1.08
CA GLU A 35 17.59 -22.42 -0.04
C GLU A 35 16.97 -23.11 -1.26
N ILE A 36 15.91 -22.54 -1.84
CA ILE A 36 15.24 -23.09 -3.03
C ILE A 36 15.51 -22.18 -4.22
N ASN A 37 16.11 -22.73 -5.28
CA ASN A 37 16.35 -22.00 -6.51
C ASN A 37 15.76 -22.73 -7.73
N VAL A 38 14.67 -22.17 -8.26
CA VAL A 38 13.94 -22.66 -9.44
C VAL A 38 13.99 -21.61 -10.56
N THR A 39 15.08 -20.84 -10.61
CA THR A 39 15.29 -19.75 -11.59
C THR A 39 15.24 -20.24 -13.03
N GLY A 40 14.44 -19.56 -13.86
CA GLY A 40 14.42 -19.76 -15.31
C GLY A 40 14.03 -21.18 -15.72
N LYS A 41 13.05 -21.78 -15.02
CA LYS A 41 12.57 -23.14 -15.29
C LYS A 41 11.20 -23.18 -15.95
N GLU A 42 10.69 -22.05 -16.43
CA GLU A 42 9.36 -21.93 -17.07
C GLU A 42 8.23 -22.41 -16.15
N LEU A 43 8.44 -22.37 -14.82
CA LEU A 43 7.55 -22.89 -13.80
C LEU A 43 6.18 -22.17 -13.88
N THR A 44 5.11 -22.93 -14.11
CA THR A 44 3.73 -22.45 -14.04
C THR A 44 3.18 -22.63 -12.63
N ASP A 45 2.01 -22.07 -12.33
CA ASP A 45 1.36 -22.21 -11.02
C ASP A 45 1.10 -23.68 -10.66
N GLU A 46 0.72 -24.53 -11.62
CA GLU A 46 0.56 -25.97 -11.38
C GLU A 46 1.89 -26.62 -10.97
N GLY A 47 2.98 -26.27 -11.65
CA GLY A 47 4.31 -26.75 -11.30
C GLY A 47 4.81 -26.23 -9.96
N PHE A 48 4.42 -25.02 -9.57
CA PHE A 48 4.68 -24.49 -8.23
C PHE A 48 3.90 -25.26 -7.16
N PHE A 49 2.63 -25.60 -7.44
CA PHE A 49 1.77 -26.35 -6.54
C PHE A 49 2.25 -27.78 -6.26
N GLU A 50 2.97 -28.43 -7.18
CA GLU A 50 3.58 -29.76 -6.97
C GLU A 50 4.53 -29.84 -5.74
N PHE A 51 5.13 -28.70 -5.32
CA PHE A 51 6.09 -28.68 -4.21
C PHE A 51 5.76 -27.71 -3.08
N ILE A 52 4.95 -26.67 -3.29
CA ILE A 52 4.73 -25.65 -2.26
C ILE A 52 3.96 -26.19 -1.05
N ASP A 53 3.00 -27.10 -1.26
CA ASP A 53 2.26 -27.74 -0.15
C ASP A 53 3.19 -28.64 0.69
N VAL A 54 4.08 -29.38 0.02
CA VAL A 54 5.13 -30.19 0.65
C VAL A 54 6.12 -29.31 1.42
N LEU A 55 6.43 -28.12 0.91
CA LEU A 55 7.28 -27.15 1.62
C LEU A 55 6.59 -26.64 2.89
N ILE A 56 5.31 -26.28 2.82
CA ILE A 56 4.49 -25.85 3.96
C ILE A 56 4.45 -26.97 5.02
N GLU A 57 4.25 -28.22 4.62
CA GLU A 57 4.30 -29.39 5.51
C GLU A 57 5.69 -29.58 6.15
N CYS A 58 6.77 -29.47 5.37
CA CYS A 58 8.15 -29.53 5.85
C CYS A 58 8.46 -28.46 6.92
N ILE A 59 7.96 -27.23 6.76
CA ILE A 59 8.16 -26.13 7.72
C ILE A 59 7.34 -26.37 9.00
N LYS A 60 6.07 -26.80 8.86
CA LYS A 60 5.19 -27.12 10.00
C LYS A 60 5.65 -28.35 10.79
N THR A 61 6.39 -29.26 10.17
CA THR A 61 6.88 -30.48 10.83
C THR A 61 7.93 -30.15 11.88
N LYS A 62 7.61 -30.47 13.13
CA LYS A 62 8.49 -30.36 14.30
C LYS A 62 8.76 -31.75 14.87
N ASP A 63 9.96 -31.95 15.39
CA ASP A 63 10.34 -33.15 16.13
C ASP A 63 11.24 -32.78 17.32
N ASP A 64 11.52 -33.75 18.19
CA ASP A 64 12.29 -33.54 19.41
C ASP A 64 13.75 -33.11 19.14
N GLU A 65 14.28 -33.34 17.93
CA GLU A 65 15.62 -32.87 17.51
C GLU A 65 15.56 -31.45 16.91
N HIS A 66 14.37 -30.97 16.47
CA HIS A 66 14.16 -29.68 15.79
C HIS A 66 12.86 -28.97 16.28
N PRO A 67 12.82 -28.44 17.52
CA PRO A 67 11.61 -27.81 18.08
C PRO A 67 11.16 -26.53 17.34
N LEU A 68 12.10 -25.87 16.65
CA LEU A 68 11.85 -24.70 15.80
C LEU A 68 11.41 -25.05 14.37
N GLY A 69 11.25 -26.34 14.04
CA GLY A 69 10.89 -26.83 12.71
C GLY A 69 12.06 -27.49 11.99
N ARG A 70 11.78 -28.60 11.31
CA ARG A 70 12.77 -29.43 10.60
C ARG A 70 13.25 -28.78 9.30
N THR A 71 12.52 -27.79 8.78
CA THR A 71 12.87 -26.98 7.60
C THR A 71 12.63 -25.50 7.89
N ARG A 72 13.67 -24.68 7.69
CA ARG A 72 13.67 -23.22 7.86
C ARG A 72 14.07 -22.60 6.52
N VAL A 73 13.13 -21.98 5.81
CA VAL A 73 13.39 -21.42 4.46
C VAL A 73 14.11 -20.08 4.60
N THR A 74 15.32 -19.99 4.05
CA THR A 74 16.15 -18.78 4.13
C THR A 74 16.19 -18.01 2.82
N GLU A 75 16.13 -18.69 1.68
CA GLU A 75 16.12 -18.05 0.36
C GLU A 75 15.16 -18.77 -0.59
N LEU A 76 14.36 -18.01 -1.34
CA LEU A 76 13.41 -18.55 -2.31
C LEU A 76 13.52 -17.77 -3.64
N HIS A 77 14.24 -18.36 -4.60
CA HIS A 77 14.53 -17.77 -5.90
C HIS A 77 13.65 -18.40 -6.99
N LEU A 78 12.59 -17.69 -7.37
CA LEU A 78 11.56 -18.10 -8.34
C LEU A 78 11.58 -17.22 -9.60
N GLN A 79 12.65 -16.47 -9.82
CA GLN A 79 12.76 -15.50 -10.93
C GLN A 79 12.70 -16.14 -12.33
N GLY A 80 12.14 -15.42 -13.30
CA GLY A 80 12.14 -15.82 -14.72
C GLY A 80 11.25 -17.03 -15.01
N ASN A 81 10.07 -17.09 -14.37
CA ASN A 81 9.11 -18.18 -14.52
C ASN A 81 7.77 -17.64 -15.06
N GLN A 82 6.70 -18.41 -14.93
CA GLN A 82 5.36 -18.08 -15.43
C GLN A 82 4.33 -18.02 -14.28
N LEU A 83 4.78 -17.70 -13.07
CA LEU A 83 3.92 -17.62 -11.89
C LEU A 83 2.96 -16.44 -12.01
N THR A 84 1.71 -16.65 -11.61
CA THR A 84 0.68 -15.61 -11.57
C THR A 84 0.33 -15.27 -10.12
N LEU A 85 -0.72 -14.48 -9.93
CA LEU A 85 -1.29 -14.20 -8.62
C LEU A 85 -1.75 -15.48 -7.88
N ALA A 86 -2.09 -16.56 -8.61
CA ALA A 86 -2.50 -17.82 -8.00
C ALA A 86 -1.41 -18.43 -7.11
N ALA A 87 -0.14 -18.34 -7.51
CA ALA A 87 1.00 -18.77 -6.69
C ALA A 87 1.13 -17.99 -5.37
N LEU A 88 0.77 -16.69 -5.37
CA LEU A 88 0.92 -15.84 -4.19
C LEU A 88 0.05 -16.29 -3.01
N SER A 89 -1.10 -16.92 -3.28
CA SER A 89 -2.01 -17.43 -2.24
C SER A 89 -1.32 -18.44 -1.30
N LYS A 90 -0.53 -19.37 -1.85
CA LYS A 90 0.24 -20.36 -1.07
C LYS A 90 1.58 -19.82 -0.58
N LEU A 91 2.20 -18.92 -1.36
CA LEU A 91 3.43 -18.25 -0.96
C LEU A 91 3.24 -17.37 0.28
N THR A 92 2.06 -16.76 0.44
CA THR A 92 1.62 -16.04 1.65
C THR A 92 1.85 -16.87 2.92
N GLU A 93 1.47 -18.16 2.88
CA GLU A 93 1.63 -19.06 4.03
C GLU A 93 3.12 -19.41 4.28
N VAL A 94 3.91 -19.63 3.24
CA VAL A 94 5.36 -19.88 3.37
C VAL A 94 6.09 -18.67 3.97
N ILE A 95 5.72 -17.45 3.57
CA ILE A 95 6.29 -16.21 4.12
C ILE A 95 5.95 -16.10 5.62
N ALA A 96 4.67 -16.25 5.98
CA ALA A 96 4.22 -16.16 7.36
C ALA A 96 4.87 -17.22 8.27
N LEU A 97 5.06 -18.45 7.77
CA LEU A 97 5.76 -19.53 8.50
C LEU A 97 7.29 -19.35 8.57
N SER A 98 7.87 -18.54 7.69
CA SER A 98 9.33 -18.33 7.59
C SER A 98 9.77 -16.93 8.04
N ALA A 99 8.92 -16.19 8.77
CA ALA A 99 9.13 -14.78 9.11
C ALA A 99 10.44 -14.48 9.87
N SER A 100 10.93 -15.45 10.66
CA SER A 100 12.20 -15.43 11.41
C SER A 100 13.44 -15.83 10.60
N ASP A 101 13.27 -16.32 9.38
CA ASP A 101 14.31 -17.04 8.63
C ASP A 101 14.50 -16.56 7.20
N LEU A 102 13.44 -16.08 6.53
CA LEU A 102 13.46 -15.69 5.14
C LEU A 102 14.28 -14.41 4.94
N ARG A 103 15.45 -14.55 4.31
CA ARG A 103 16.42 -13.47 4.01
C ARG A 103 16.25 -12.91 2.61
N GLU A 104 15.87 -13.73 1.64
CA GLU A 104 15.67 -13.30 0.25
C GLU A 104 14.46 -13.99 -0.40
N LEU A 105 13.64 -13.20 -1.09
CA LEU A 105 12.57 -13.66 -1.96
C LEU A 105 12.68 -12.96 -3.32
N ASP A 106 12.89 -13.73 -4.38
CA ASP A 106 13.02 -13.23 -5.74
C ASP A 106 11.90 -13.80 -6.63
N LEU A 107 10.90 -12.95 -6.91
CA LEU A 107 9.75 -13.21 -7.78
C LEU A 107 9.87 -12.47 -9.12
N SER A 108 11.03 -11.90 -9.44
CA SER A 108 11.20 -11.06 -10.63
C SER A 108 10.94 -11.83 -11.94
N LYS A 109 10.51 -11.13 -12.99
CA LYS A 109 10.27 -11.71 -14.33
C LYS A 109 9.28 -12.88 -14.30
N ASN A 110 8.13 -12.66 -13.67
CA ASN A 110 6.97 -13.55 -13.66
C ASN A 110 5.76 -12.86 -14.35
N ARG A 111 4.54 -13.35 -14.14
CA ARG A 111 3.30 -12.80 -14.71
C ARG A 111 2.33 -12.36 -13.61
N ILE A 112 2.85 -11.73 -12.56
CA ILE A 112 2.03 -11.18 -11.48
C ILE A 112 1.38 -9.88 -11.97
N GLN A 113 0.06 -9.90 -12.12
CA GLN A 113 -0.78 -8.80 -12.61
C GLN A 113 -1.98 -8.64 -11.67
N ILE A 114 -2.45 -7.40 -11.47
CA ILE A 114 -3.55 -7.08 -10.56
C ILE A 114 -4.58 -6.24 -11.33
N GLU A 115 -5.76 -6.80 -11.59
CA GLU A 115 -6.83 -6.11 -12.35
C GLU A 115 -8.18 -6.08 -11.64
N THR A 116 -8.53 -7.14 -10.92
CA THR A 116 -9.85 -7.37 -10.30
C THR A 116 -9.87 -7.10 -8.80
N ALA A 117 -11.06 -7.03 -8.20
CA ALA A 117 -11.21 -6.88 -6.74
C ALA A 117 -10.69 -8.11 -5.98
N GLU A 118 -10.86 -9.29 -6.57
CA GLU A 118 -10.32 -10.56 -6.11
C GLU A 118 -8.78 -10.55 -6.14
N ASP A 119 -8.19 -10.01 -7.22
CA ASP A 119 -6.73 -9.87 -7.31
C ASP A 119 -6.19 -8.95 -6.21
N ILE A 120 -6.87 -7.82 -5.98
CA ILE A 120 -6.53 -6.87 -4.92
C ILE A 120 -6.56 -7.54 -3.55
N ALA A 121 -7.53 -8.42 -3.29
CA ALA A 121 -7.62 -9.15 -2.03
C ALA A 121 -6.45 -10.14 -1.83
N ALA A 122 -6.12 -10.93 -2.86
CA ALA A 122 -5.00 -11.86 -2.81
C ALA A 122 -3.64 -11.13 -2.71
N TRP A 123 -3.47 -10.02 -3.44
CA TRP A 123 -2.28 -9.17 -3.38
C TRP A 123 -2.08 -8.53 -2.01
N VAL A 124 -3.13 -7.95 -1.42
CA VAL A 124 -3.08 -7.39 -0.06
C VAL A 124 -2.82 -8.48 0.99
N SER A 125 -3.35 -9.69 0.81
CA SER A 125 -3.03 -10.83 1.69
C SER A 125 -1.55 -11.20 1.62
N PHE A 126 -0.99 -11.28 0.41
CA PHE A 126 0.44 -11.55 0.19
C PHE A 126 1.33 -10.47 0.84
N LEU A 127 1.00 -9.19 0.63
CA LEU A 127 1.75 -8.07 1.22
C LEU A 127 1.69 -8.05 2.75
N LYS A 128 0.58 -8.46 3.35
CA LYS A 128 0.43 -8.57 4.81
C LYS A 128 1.21 -9.74 5.42
N ALA A 129 1.54 -10.78 4.65
CA ALA A 129 2.36 -11.89 5.17
C ALA A 129 3.72 -11.44 5.72
N PHE A 130 4.23 -10.30 5.22
CA PHE A 130 5.51 -9.73 5.62
C PHE A 130 5.46 -8.96 6.96
N GLU A 131 4.29 -8.71 7.55
CA GLU A 131 4.11 -7.92 8.78
C GLU A 131 5.03 -8.38 9.94
N THR A 132 5.28 -9.68 10.03
CA THR A 132 6.15 -10.30 11.05
C THR A 132 7.57 -10.59 10.56
N CYS A 133 7.91 -10.35 9.28
CA CYS A 133 9.24 -10.61 8.75
C CYS A 133 10.27 -9.61 9.29
N PHE A 134 11.33 -10.11 9.93
CA PHE A 134 12.35 -9.29 10.60
C PHE A 134 13.80 -9.58 10.19
N VAL A 135 14.04 -10.53 9.28
CA VAL A 135 15.38 -10.84 8.73
C VAL A 135 15.48 -10.70 7.20
N LEU A 136 14.40 -10.22 6.56
CA LEU A 136 14.27 -10.13 5.11
C LEU A 136 15.10 -8.96 4.55
N LYS A 137 16.09 -9.28 3.73
CA LYS A 137 17.01 -8.32 3.12
C LYS A 137 16.57 -7.83 1.75
N LYS A 138 16.05 -8.76 0.95
CA LYS A 138 15.71 -8.54 -0.46
C LYS A 138 14.32 -9.09 -0.75
N LEU A 139 13.46 -8.23 -1.27
CA LEU A 139 12.22 -8.60 -1.94
C LEU A 139 12.28 -8.07 -3.37
N ASP A 140 12.38 -8.97 -4.34
CA ASP A 140 12.42 -8.61 -5.76
C ASP A 140 11.12 -8.97 -6.46
N LEU A 141 10.43 -7.93 -6.93
CA LEU A 141 9.18 -8.01 -7.67
C LEU A 141 9.34 -7.49 -9.11
N GLY A 142 10.57 -7.16 -9.54
CA GLY A 142 10.83 -6.45 -10.79
C GLY A 142 10.44 -7.22 -12.05
N SER A 143 10.15 -6.50 -13.15
CA SER A 143 9.65 -7.09 -14.41
C SER A 143 8.41 -7.98 -14.21
N ASN A 144 7.47 -7.55 -13.36
CA ASN A 144 6.11 -8.07 -13.26
C ASN A 144 5.12 -6.95 -13.58
N PRO A 145 4.06 -7.18 -14.38
CA PRO A 145 3.07 -6.17 -14.75
C PRO A 145 2.10 -5.83 -13.59
N LEU A 146 2.62 -5.37 -12.45
CA LEU A 146 1.82 -5.00 -11.26
C LEU A 146 0.84 -3.85 -11.55
N GLY A 147 1.23 -2.92 -12.42
CA GLY A 147 0.38 -1.82 -12.88
C GLY A 147 -0.04 -0.85 -11.77
N ARG A 148 -1.09 -0.05 -12.04
CA ARG A 148 -1.56 0.97 -11.09
C ARG A 148 -2.16 0.37 -9.82
N LEU A 149 -2.97 -0.69 -9.94
CA LEU A 149 -3.68 -1.30 -8.80
C LEU A 149 -2.71 -2.07 -7.89
N GLY A 150 -1.77 -2.81 -8.48
CA GLY A 150 -0.72 -3.49 -7.74
C GLY A 150 0.08 -2.50 -6.89
N LEU A 151 0.53 -1.39 -7.47
CA LEU A 151 1.30 -0.40 -6.70
C LEU A 151 0.42 0.43 -5.74
N GLU A 152 -0.79 0.85 -6.12
CA GLU A 152 -1.68 1.58 -5.20
C GLU A 152 -1.87 0.80 -3.90
N HIS A 153 -2.17 -0.49 -4.02
CA HIS A 153 -2.41 -1.33 -2.85
C HIS A 153 -1.11 -1.77 -2.15
N PHE A 154 0.02 -1.83 -2.86
CA PHE A 154 1.34 -1.89 -2.21
C PHE A 154 1.53 -0.68 -1.31
N ALA A 155 1.46 0.54 -1.86
CA ALA A 155 1.64 1.78 -1.12
C ALA A 155 0.66 1.87 0.06
N ARG A 156 -0.61 1.50 -0.11
CA ARG A 156 -1.61 1.48 0.97
C ARG A 156 -1.26 0.53 2.12
N VAL A 157 -0.73 -0.66 1.85
CA VAL A 157 -0.30 -1.59 2.92
C VAL A 157 1.01 -1.10 3.54
N TYR A 158 1.96 -0.68 2.72
CA TYR A 158 3.29 -0.22 3.12
C TYR A 158 3.23 1.03 4.01
N LEU A 159 2.46 2.07 3.64
CA LEU A 159 2.29 3.31 4.40
C LEU A 159 1.53 3.12 5.71
N LYS A 160 0.78 2.02 5.83
CA LYS A 160 0.05 1.60 7.05
C LYS A 160 0.79 0.50 7.81
N SER A 161 2.00 0.15 7.39
CA SER A 161 2.88 -0.77 8.12
C SER A 161 3.74 0.04 9.09
N ASP A 162 3.74 -0.38 10.34
CA ASP A 162 4.74 0.06 11.30
C ASP A 162 6.13 -0.45 10.89
N LEU A 163 7.17 0.21 11.39
CA LEU A 163 8.56 -0.15 11.14
C LEU A 163 9.25 -0.54 12.45
N ASP A 164 9.22 0.37 13.42
CA ASP A 164 9.85 0.20 14.73
C ASP A 164 8.84 -0.36 15.74
N PHE A 165 9.26 -1.35 16.52
CA PHE A 165 8.47 -2.02 17.54
C PHE A 165 9.24 -2.05 18.86
N LEU A 166 8.52 -2.12 19.98
CA LEU A 166 9.17 -2.17 21.29
C LEU A 166 9.79 -3.54 21.55
N GLU A 167 10.82 -3.57 22.40
CA GLU A 167 11.48 -4.81 22.83
C GLU A 167 10.52 -5.87 23.42
N HIS A 168 9.40 -5.43 23.98
CA HIS A 168 8.32 -6.29 24.46
C HIS A 168 7.62 -7.03 23.31
N ASP A 169 7.38 -6.35 22.19
CA ASP A 169 6.69 -6.89 21.01
C ASP A 169 7.60 -7.82 20.20
N ALA A 170 8.91 -7.63 20.32
CA ALA A 170 9.92 -8.59 19.88
C ALA A 170 9.87 -9.88 20.73
N ASN A 171 9.83 -9.78 22.06
CA ASN A 171 9.70 -10.93 22.95
C ASN A 171 8.40 -11.72 22.69
N ALA A 172 7.28 -11.02 22.47
CA ALA A 172 5.99 -11.65 22.17
C ALA A 172 6.01 -12.42 20.84
N LEU A 173 6.76 -11.96 19.84
CA LEU A 173 6.92 -12.63 18.55
C LEU A 173 7.85 -13.86 18.63
N LEU A 174 8.95 -13.75 19.36
CA LEU A 174 9.95 -14.83 19.51
C LEU A 174 9.46 -15.95 20.45
N GLY A 175 8.62 -15.63 21.43
CA GLY A 175 8.15 -16.55 22.46
C GLY A 175 9.22 -16.90 23.49
N SER A 176 8.80 -17.24 24.71
CA SER A 176 9.72 -17.49 25.84
C SER A 176 10.71 -18.63 25.58
N ASN A 177 10.39 -19.57 24.68
CA ASN A 177 11.18 -20.78 24.42
C ASN A 177 12.56 -20.50 23.81
N LEU A 178 12.76 -19.38 23.09
CA LEU A 178 14.06 -19.04 22.50
C LEU A 178 15.08 -18.49 23.53
N VAL A 179 14.63 -18.11 24.72
CA VAL A 179 15.48 -17.44 25.72
C VAL A 179 15.99 -18.43 26.79
N GLU A 180 15.26 -19.51 27.08
CA GLU A 180 15.64 -20.47 28.14
C GLU A 180 16.66 -21.54 27.71
N GLU A 181 16.88 -21.78 26.41
CA GLU A 181 17.87 -22.80 25.94
C GLU A 181 19.34 -22.40 26.17
N SER A 182 19.61 -21.16 26.63
CA SER A 182 20.95 -20.72 27.03
C SER A 182 21.30 -21.11 28.48
N SER A 183 21.34 -22.42 28.77
CA SER A 183 21.74 -22.99 30.07
C SER A 183 22.85 -24.05 29.91
N PRO A 184 23.89 -24.09 30.77
CA PRO A 184 25.22 -24.50 30.33
C PRO A 184 25.53 -25.99 30.52
N VAL A 185 25.37 -26.80 29.46
CA VAL A 185 25.78 -28.22 29.47
C VAL A 185 26.80 -28.58 28.37
N GLU A 186 27.75 -27.68 28.07
CA GLU A 186 28.91 -28.04 27.22
C GLU A 186 30.26 -27.40 27.62
N ALA A 187 30.34 -26.78 28.81
CA ALA A 187 31.55 -26.11 29.30
C ALA A 187 32.58 -27.02 30.02
N VAL A 188 32.28 -28.31 30.22
CA VAL A 188 33.10 -29.21 31.07
C VAL A 188 34.17 -29.99 30.29
N ALA A 189 34.11 -30.01 28.95
CA ALA A 189 34.98 -30.84 28.11
C ALA A 189 36.36 -30.24 27.76
N ARG A 190 36.81 -29.15 28.41
CA ARG A 190 38.12 -28.51 28.14
C ARG A 190 38.85 -28.01 29.39
N SER A 191 39.14 -28.91 30.34
CA SER A 191 40.15 -28.63 31.38
C SER A 191 40.94 -29.89 31.75
N THR A 192 41.93 -30.20 30.91
CA THR A 192 43.11 -31.10 31.04
C THR A 192 43.67 -31.21 29.61
N VAL A 193 44.96 -31.04 29.31
CA VAL A 193 46.19 -31.43 30.00
C VAL A 193 47.29 -30.36 29.82
N LEU A 194 48.25 -30.33 30.76
CA LEU A 194 49.48 -29.53 30.73
C LEU A 194 50.25 -29.59 29.39
N GLY A 195 50.88 -28.47 29.03
CA GLY A 195 51.81 -28.40 27.90
C GLY A 195 53.20 -29.00 28.18
N LYS A 196 54.00 -29.11 27.11
CA LYS A 196 55.46 -29.18 27.16
C LYS A 196 56.05 -28.68 25.84
N GLU A 197 57.11 -27.90 25.94
CA GLU A 197 57.85 -27.33 24.81
C GLU A 197 58.62 -28.40 24.03
N ASN A 198 58.79 -28.18 22.72
CA ASN A 198 60.10 -28.27 22.04
C ASN A 198 59.97 -27.97 20.53
N GLU A 199 60.81 -27.06 20.02
CA GLU A 199 61.17 -26.98 18.60
C GLU A 199 62.25 -28.06 18.29
N PRO A 200 62.42 -28.57 17.05
CA PRO A 200 63.21 -27.81 16.06
C PRO A 200 62.94 -28.06 14.54
N LYS A 201 63.07 -26.97 13.76
CA LYS A 201 63.74 -26.81 12.43
C LYS A 201 63.70 -27.85 11.28
N ARG A 202 63.47 -27.28 10.07
CA ARG A 202 63.84 -27.70 8.67
C ARG A 202 63.01 -28.83 8.01
N SER A 203 62.39 -28.63 6.85
CA SER A 203 63.09 -28.42 5.55
C SER A 203 62.12 -28.10 4.38
N LYS A 204 62.65 -27.63 3.23
CA LYS A 204 61.89 -27.23 2.02
C LYS A 204 61.58 -28.43 1.09
N LYS A 205 60.41 -28.47 0.44
CA LYS A 205 60.24 -28.97 -0.95
C LYS A 205 58.92 -28.53 -1.63
N LYS A 206 58.92 -28.61 -2.96
CA LYS A 206 58.06 -27.93 -3.96
C LYS A 206 56.58 -28.42 -4.03
N SER A 207 55.79 -27.62 -4.75
CA SER A 207 54.37 -27.73 -5.19
C SER A 207 54.09 -28.91 -6.16
N PRO A 208 52.89 -29.11 -6.80
CA PRO A 208 51.64 -28.31 -6.84
C PRO A 208 50.29 -29.08 -6.74
N HIS A 209 49.17 -28.36 -6.95
CA HIS A 209 47.78 -28.82 -7.22
C HIS A 209 46.97 -29.58 -6.14
N LYS A 210 46.08 -28.85 -5.44
CA LYS A 210 44.62 -28.94 -5.66
C LYS A 210 43.88 -27.85 -4.87
N GLY A 211 43.37 -26.84 -5.57
CA GLY A 211 42.49 -25.84 -4.97
C GLY A 211 41.11 -26.42 -4.67
N LYS A 212 40.95 -27.09 -3.52
CA LYS A 212 39.62 -27.27 -2.94
C LYS A 212 39.17 -25.93 -2.38
N GLY A 213 38.41 -25.18 -3.17
CA GLY A 213 37.69 -24.02 -2.65
C GLY A 213 36.73 -24.48 -1.55
N ALA A 214 37.07 -24.16 -0.31
CA ALA A 214 36.15 -24.34 0.81
C ALA A 214 34.95 -23.41 0.58
N ARG A 215 33.79 -23.99 0.30
CA ARG A 215 32.51 -23.26 0.39
C ARG A 215 32.31 -22.93 1.86
N LEU A 216 32.67 -21.71 2.24
CA LEU A 216 32.25 -21.13 3.52
C LEU A 216 30.75 -20.86 3.42
N SER A 217 29.97 -21.85 3.85
CA SER A 217 28.53 -21.70 4.10
C SER A 217 28.37 -20.66 5.22
N GLY A 218 27.65 -19.57 4.90
CA GLY A 218 27.54 -18.38 5.74
C GLY A 218 26.51 -18.48 6.86
N HIS A 219 26.35 -19.65 7.47
CA HIS A 219 25.45 -19.83 8.62
C HIS A 219 26.18 -19.45 9.91
N THR A 220 26.39 -18.15 10.12
CA THR A 220 26.71 -17.62 11.44
C THR A 220 25.56 -17.91 12.39
N TYR A 221 25.90 -18.52 13.54
CA TYR A 221 25.06 -18.53 14.73
C TYR A 221 24.71 -17.07 15.08
N VAL A 222 23.42 -16.75 15.12
CA VAL A 222 22.94 -15.39 15.44
C VAL A 222 22.73 -15.33 16.95
N ASP A 223 23.29 -14.32 17.60
CA ASP A 223 23.13 -14.10 19.04
C ASP A 223 21.64 -13.86 19.36
N PRO A 224 21.05 -14.47 20.42
CA PRO A 224 19.70 -14.14 20.86
C PRO A 224 19.43 -12.64 21.05
N ALA A 225 20.44 -11.86 21.45
CA ALA A 225 20.35 -10.40 21.54
C ALA A 225 20.22 -9.73 20.16
N ASP A 226 20.95 -10.23 19.15
CA ASP A 226 20.82 -9.79 17.76
C ASP A 226 19.43 -10.14 17.19
N ILE A 227 18.91 -11.34 17.46
CA ILE A 227 17.55 -11.73 17.03
C ILE A 227 16.51 -10.76 17.60
N LYS A 228 16.62 -10.40 18.88
CA LYS A 228 15.72 -9.43 19.51
C LYS A 228 15.84 -8.04 18.86
N LYS A 229 17.06 -7.58 18.58
CA LYS A 229 17.32 -6.31 17.88
C LYS A 229 16.66 -6.30 16.50
N TYR A 230 16.79 -7.38 15.73
CA TYR A 230 16.19 -7.50 14.40
C TYR A 230 14.65 -7.50 14.50
N ALA A 231 14.07 -8.24 15.45
CA ALA A 231 12.63 -8.28 15.68
C ALA A 231 12.00 -6.93 16.11
N CYS A 232 12.81 -5.95 16.52
CA CYS A 232 12.36 -4.57 16.76
C CYS A 232 12.17 -3.75 15.47
N THR A 233 12.63 -4.24 14.30
CA THR A 233 12.32 -3.64 12.99
C THR A 233 11.81 -4.69 12.00
N ARG A 234 10.53 -4.64 11.66
CA ARG A 234 9.87 -5.69 10.85
C ARG A 234 8.89 -5.10 9.85
N GLY A 235 8.30 -5.95 9.00
CA GLY A 235 7.35 -5.51 7.98
C GLY A 235 7.99 -5.14 6.65
N LEU A 236 7.17 -4.72 5.67
CA LEU A 236 7.65 -4.32 4.34
C LEU A 236 8.62 -3.13 4.37
N ARG A 237 8.56 -2.28 5.40
CA ARG A 237 9.40 -1.09 5.55
C ARG A 237 10.80 -1.40 6.08
N SER A 238 11.02 -2.56 6.71
CA SER A 238 12.34 -2.93 7.23
C SER A 238 13.28 -3.50 6.15
N ILE A 239 12.75 -3.83 4.96
CA ILE A 239 13.49 -4.45 3.86
C ILE A 239 14.50 -3.45 3.26
N PRO A 240 15.82 -3.70 3.36
CA PRO A 240 16.84 -2.83 2.78
C PRO A 240 16.81 -2.74 1.25
N TYR A 241 16.47 -3.82 0.55
CA TYR A 241 16.42 -3.88 -0.91
C TYR A 241 15.04 -4.33 -1.41
N LEU A 242 14.15 -3.36 -1.64
CA LEU A 242 12.81 -3.58 -2.21
C LEU A 242 12.82 -3.19 -3.70
N ILE A 243 12.84 -4.18 -4.59
CA ILE A 243 13.02 -3.93 -6.04
C ILE A 243 11.67 -3.89 -6.73
N LEU A 244 11.36 -2.72 -7.29
CA LEU A 244 10.12 -2.35 -7.99
C LEU A 244 10.43 -1.79 -9.40
N SER A 245 11.48 -2.31 -10.04
CA SER A 245 11.88 -1.94 -11.40
C SER A 245 11.00 -2.62 -12.46
N ASP A 246 10.65 -1.91 -13.53
CA ASP A 246 9.93 -2.45 -14.69
C ASP A 246 8.57 -3.08 -14.32
N ILE A 247 7.75 -2.34 -13.56
CA ILE A 247 6.46 -2.86 -13.02
C ILE A 247 5.20 -2.26 -13.64
N GLY A 248 5.35 -1.54 -14.76
CA GLY A 248 4.23 -0.87 -15.44
C GLY A 248 3.71 0.37 -14.71
N LEU A 249 4.62 1.29 -14.31
CA LEU A 249 4.24 2.53 -13.64
C LEU A 249 3.54 3.52 -14.58
N SER A 250 2.33 3.98 -14.20
CA SER A 250 1.66 5.14 -14.80
C SER A 250 1.95 6.44 -14.03
N ASN A 251 1.39 7.57 -14.51
CA ASN A 251 1.40 8.83 -13.77
C ASN A 251 0.70 8.70 -12.39
N THR A 252 -0.38 7.92 -12.29
CA THR A 252 -1.03 7.61 -11.00
C THR A 252 -0.14 6.74 -10.11
N SER A 253 0.44 5.66 -10.66
CA SER A 253 1.40 4.81 -9.93
C SER A 253 2.55 5.64 -9.34
N THR A 254 3.04 6.63 -10.07
CA THR A 254 4.14 7.51 -9.64
C THR A 254 3.85 8.22 -8.32
N LEU A 255 2.60 8.66 -8.08
CA LEU A 255 2.20 9.36 -6.86
C LEU A 255 2.21 8.43 -5.63
N HIS A 256 1.76 7.19 -5.84
CA HIS A 256 1.80 6.14 -4.82
C HIS A 256 3.25 5.70 -4.51
N LEU A 257 4.11 5.55 -5.52
CA LEU A 257 5.55 5.28 -5.33
C LEU A 257 6.24 6.43 -4.58
N LEU A 258 5.97 7.66 -4.99
CA LEU A 258 6.51 8.87 -4.35
C LEU A 258 6.18 8.93 -2.86
N SER A 259 4.94 8.56 -2.50
CA SER A 259 4.51 8.48 -1.10
C SER A 259 5.31 7.44 -0.30
N MET A 260 5.62 6.28 -0.90
CA MET A 260 6.49 5.27 -0.29
C MET A 260 7.94 5.76 -0.13
N LEU A 261 8.51 6.38 -1.18
CA LEU A 261 9.88 6.91 -1.16
C LEU A 261 10.08 7.97 -0.05
N ASN A 262 9.07 8.82 0.18
CA ASN A 262 9.12 9.88 1.19
C ASN A 262 9.16 9.37 2.65
N VAL A 263 8.87 8.09 2.91
CA VAL A 263 8.87 7.49 4.27
C VAL A 263 9.87 6.35 4.45
N GLN A 264 10.65 6.03 3.41
CA GLN A 264 11.58 4.91 3.44
C GLN A 264 12.95 5.32 4.00
N ARG A 265 13.51 4.49 4.88
CA ARG A 265 14.88 4.68 5.40
C ARG A 265 15.93 4.30 4.35
N ALA A 266 17.13 4.83 4.50
CA ALA A 266 18.27 4.45 3.66
C ALA A 266 18.63 2.95 3.87
N SER A 267 19.15 2.28 2.84
CA SER A 267 19.47 0.84 2.95
C SER A 267 20.53 0.58 4.02
N GLU A 268 21.45 1.52 4.21
CA GLU A 268 22.54 1.52 5.17
C GLU A 268 22.03 1.53 6.62
N ASP A 269 20.89 2.18 6.87
CA ASP A 269 20.24 2.19 8.18
C ASP A 269 19.49 0.89 8.44
N LEU A 270 18.75 0.39 7.44
CA LEU A 270 18.00 -0.86 7.55
C LEU A 270 18.92 -2.08 7.68
N LEU A 271 20.08 -2.07 7.01
CA LEU A 271 21.10 -3.11 7.12
C LEU A 271 21.66 -3.29 8.54
N LYS A 272 21.53 -2.29 9.42
CA LYS A 272 21.93 -2.39 10.85
C LYS A 272 21.03 -3.33 11.65
N TYR A 273 19.84 -3.67 11.14
CA TYR A 273 18.81 -4.44 11.82
C TYR A 273 18.46 -5.77 11.12
N VAL A 274 19.32 -6.27 10.24
CA VAL A 274 19.20 -7.61 9.65
C VAL A 274 20.51 -8.39 9.83
N PRO A 275 20.49 -9.75 9.83
CA PRO A 275 21.71 -10.54 10.03
C PRO A 275 22.81 -10.19 9.02
N PRO A 276 24.09 -10.08 9.40
CA PRO A 276 25.16 -9.76 8.44
C PRO A 276 25.29 -10.84 7.35
N GLY A 277 25.60 -10.45 6.12
CA GLY A 277 25.78 -11.36 4.99
C GLY A 277 25.51 -10.70 3.65
N LYS A 278 26.11 -11.25 2.58
CA LYS A 278 25.97 -10.75 1.21
C LYS A 278 24.57 -11.01 0.68
N VAL A 279 24.01 -10.05 -0.07
CA VAL A 279 22.74 -10.21 -0.79
C VAL A 279 23.00 -10.74 -2.20
N GLN A 280 22.18 -11.67 -2.69
CA GLN A 280 22.34 -12.25 -4.02
C GLN A 280 21.81 -11.30 -5.11
N ARG A 281 22.76 -10.68 -5.83
CA ARG A 281 22.52 -9.83 -7.02
C ARG A 281 21.46 -8.76 -6.78
N VAL A 282 21.93 -7.60 -6.34
CA VAL A 282 21.18 -6.34 -6.37
C VAL A 282 21.38 -5.67 -7.75
N PRO A 283 20.38 -5.00 -8.35
CA PRO A 283 20.54 -4.24 -9.59
C PRO A 283 21.60 -3.13 -9.51
N GLU A 284 22.28 -2.84 -10.62
CA GLU A 284 23.26 -1.72 -10.73
C GLU A 284 22.63 -0.34 -10.46
N SER A 285 21.32 -0.23 -10.62
CA SER A 285 20.54 0.98 -10.29
C SER A 285 20.38 1.22 -8.79
N ALA A 286 20.78 0.29 -7.92
CA ALA A 286 20.70 0.47 -6.48
C ALA A 286 21.59 1.61 -5.96
N ASP A 287 22.75 1.85 -6.56
CA ASP A 287 23.60 3.00 -6.20
C ASP A 287 22.93 4.36 -6.52
N LEU A 288 21.80 4.35 -7.23
CA LEU A 288 21.00 5.53 -7.61
C LEU A 288 19.65 5.62 -6.88
N CYS A 289 19.37 4.72 -5.93
CA CYS A 289 18.10 4.59 -5.20
C CYS A 289 18.39 4.28 -3.72
N LYS A 290 17.65 4.86 -2.77
CA LYS A 290 17.96 4.66 -1.34
C LYS A 290 17.80 3.21 -0.85
N SER A 291 16.68 2.58 -1.19
CA SER A 291 16.29 1.25 -0.68
C SER A 291 15.15 0.63 -1.51
N ILE A 292 14.15 1.45 -1.88
CA ILE A 292 13.20 1.10 -2.94
C ILE A 292 13.89 1.32 -4.29
N ILE A 293 14.23 0.25 -4.99
CA ILE A 293 14.94 0.28 -6.27
C ILE A 293 13.90 0.28 -7.39
N TRP A 294 13.54 1.47 -7.88
CA TRP A 294 12.48 1.66 -8.88
C TRP A 294 13.00 1.84 -10.31
N ARG A 295 14.30 1.66 -10.57
CA ARG A 295 14.90 1.83 -11.91
C ARG A 295 15.45 0.50 -12.46
N PRO A 296 15.29 0.20 -13.76
CA PRO A 296 14.58 0.98 -14.78
C PRO A 296 13.06 0.95 -14.60
N ASN A 297 12.37 1.90 -15.22
CA ASN A 297 10.90 1.93 -15.39
C ASN A 297 10.63 2.87 -16.58
N ASP A 298 10.93 2.39 -17.79
CA ASP A 298 11.05 3.25 -18.97
C ASP A 298 9.70 3.70 -19.56
N GLY A 299 8.59 3.15 -19.06
CA GLY A 299 7.23 3.64 -19.33
C GLY A 299 6.85 4.94 -18.62
N LEU A 300 7.67 5.42 -17.67
CA LEU A 300 7.40 6.67 -16.96
C LEU A 300 7.51 7.89 -17.89
N THR A 301 6.58 8.84 -17.75
CA THR A 301 6.70 10.15 -18.40
C THR A 301 7.94 10.89 -17.88
N MET A 302 8.49 11.79 -18.70
CA MET A 302 9.65 12.61 -18.30
C MET A 302 9.37 13.45 -17.04
N ASP A 303 8.13 13.88 -16.84
CA ASP A 303 7.72 14.62 -15.65
C ASP A 303 7.59 13.73 -14.42
N ALA A 304 7.04 12.53 -14.57
CA ALA A 304 6.96 11.52 -13.51
C ALA A 304 8.35 11.05 -13.06
N LYS A 305 9.23 10.70 -14.01
CA LYS A 305 10.62 10.34 -13.71
C LYS A 305 11.36 11.48 -13.01
N ARG A 306 11.20 12.72 -13.47
CA ARG A 306 11.85 13.88 -12.87
C ARG A 306 11.32 14.20 -11.48
N LEU A 307 10.03 13.96 -11.21
CA LEU A 307 9.43 14.10 -9.88
C LEU A 307 10.09 13.17 -8.87
N LEU A 308 10.25 11.88 -9.22
CA LEU A 308 10.92 10.90 -8.37
C LEU A 308 12.39 11.27 -8.13
N GLU A 309 13.14 11.57 -9.20
CA GLU A 309 14.56 12.01 -9.12
C GLU A 309 14.78 13.23 -8.20
N VAL A 310 13.84 14.18 -8.19
CA VAL A 310 13.92 15.39 -7.35
C VAL A 310 13.54 15.07 -5.91
N SER A 311 12.58 14.16 -5.69
CA SER A 311 12.20 13.75 -4.33
C SER A 311 13.31 13.00 -3.61
N GLU A 312 13.99 12.07 -4.30
CA GLU A 312 15.13 11.33 -3.73
C GLU A 312 16.22 12.31 -3.24
N ARG A 313 16.61 13.27 -4.10
CA ARG A 313 17.58 14.32 -3.75
C ARG A 313 17.15 15.21 -2.58
N LEU A 314 15.87 15.59 -2.52
CA LEU A 314 15.33 16.35 -1.40
C LEU A 314 15.34 15.54 -0.10
N CYS A 315 15.24 14.21 -0.18
CA CYS A 315 15.37 13.34 0.99
C CYS A 315 16.85 13.11 1.37
N ASP A 316 17.80 13.11 0.42
CA ASP A 316 19.24 13.06 0.70
C ASP A 316 19.71 14.29 1.49
N MET A 317 19.35 15.50 1.02
CA MET A 317 19.76 16.76 1.65
C MET A 317 19.23 16.91 3.09
N LYS A 318 18.11 16.27 3.43
CA LYS A 318 17.58 16.23 4.80
C LYS A 318 18.40 15.34 5.72
N SER A 319 18.73 14.12 5.29
CA SER A 319 19.55 13.20 6.08
C SER A 319 20.95 13.77 6.36
N ASP A 320 21.53 14.50 5.41
CA ASP A 320 22.83 15.16 5.61
C ASP A 320 22.74 16.27 6.68
N THR A 321 21.64 17.01 6.71
CA THR A 321 21.41 18.12 7.65
C THR A 321 21.10 17.63 9.07
N GLU A 322 20.47 16.47 9.23
CA GLU A 322 20.22 15.84 10.55
C GLU A 322 21.44 15.09 11.11
N SER A 323 22.46 14.83 10.28
CA SER A 323 23.71 14.17 10.66
C SER A 323 24.76 15.15 11.23
N GLU A 324 24.69 16.44 10.86
CA GLU A 324 25.39 17.52 11.58
C GLU A 324 24.61 17.81 12.88
N GLY A 325 24.92 17.05 13.94
CA GLY A 325 24.39 17.30 15.28
C GLY A 325 24.72 18.72 15.79
N PRO A 326 24.01 19.23 16.80
CA PRO A 326 24.33 20.52 17.38
C PRO A 326 25.72 20.43 18.02
N ASP A 327 26.71 21.06 17.39
CA ASP A 327 27.98 21.37 18.02
C ASP A 327 27.64 22.08 19.34
N VAL A 328 28.02 21.46 20.45
CA VAL A 328 27.94 22.11 21.75
C VAL A 328 28.98 23.23 21.70
N ASP A 329 28.52 24.48 21.65
CA ASP A 329 29.36 25.65 21.86
C ASP A 329 29.93 25.59 23.29
N ASP A 330 31.02 24.84 23.47
CA ASP A 330 31.92 24.98 24.61
C ASP A 330 32.56 26.37 24.50
N GLU A 331 31.96 27.35 25.18
CA GLU A 331 32.51 28.67 25.41
C GLU A 331 33.80 28.56 26.26
N ASP A 332 34.93 28.23 25.63
CA ASP A 332 36.28 28.66 26.05
C ASP A 332 37.35 28.22 25.02
N ASP A 333 37.67 29.09 24.04
CA ASP A 333 39.06 29.53 23.85
C ASP A 333 39.17 30.71 22.89
N ALA A 334 39.65 31.85 23.40
CA ALA A 334 39.81 33.08 22.64
C ALA A 334 41.25 33.24 22.13
N ALA A 335 41.60 32.64 20.98
CA ALA A 335 42.82 33.01 20.24
C ALA A 335 42.78 32.67 18.73
N GLU A 336 42.99 33.71 17.91
CA GLU A 336 43.59 33.71 16.56
C GLU A 336 43.20 32.63 15.52
N GLY A 337 42.27 32.98 14.60
CA GLY A 337 41.89 32.10 13.48
C GLY A 337 41.02 32.72 12.37
N TYR A 338 41.27 33.98 11.98
CA TYR A 338 40.48 34.67 10.94
C TYR A 338 40.70 34.10 9.52
N SER A 339 40.00 33.00 9.16
CA SER A 339 39.71 32.68 7.74
C SER A 339 38.58 31.65 7.50
N SER A 340 38.32 30.71 8.43
CA SER A 340 37.48 29.54 8.09
C SER A 340 35.96 29.73 8.16
N LYS A 341 35.44 30.72 8.91
CA LYS A 341 33.99 30.89 9.10
C LYS A 341 33.23 31.35 7.83
N SER A 342 33.88 32.02 6.87
CA SER A 342 33.20 32.50 5.65
C SER A 342 32.90 31.38 4.64
N HIS A 343 33.78 30.37 4.54
CA HIS A 343 33.58 29.26 3.59
C HIS A 343 32.41 28.35 3.98
N HIS A 344 32.18 28.11 5.27
CA HIS A 344 31.02 27.32 5.73
C HIS A 344 29.69 28.08 5.52
N ALA A 345 29.65 29.39 5.80
CA ALA A 345 28.44 30.20 5.59
C ALA A 345 28.04 30.25 4.10
N VAL A 346 29.00 30.51 3.20
CA VAL A 346 28.77 30.52 1.75
C VAL A 346 28.31 29.15 1.22
N ASN A 347 28.77 28.05 1.83
CA ASN A 347 28.31 26.71 1.46
C ASN A 347 26.86 26.44 1.91
N LYS A 348 26.48 26.85 3.14
CA LYS A 348 25.09 26.73 3.62
C LYS A 348 24.11 27.58 2.79
N ASP A 349 24.46 28.81 2.43
CA ASP A 349 23.65 29.64 1.53
C ASP A 349 23.46 29.02 0.13
N ALA A 350 24.52 28.41 -0.42
CA ALA A 350 24.44 27.69 -1.69
C ALA A 350 23.56 26.43 -1.59
N GLN A 351 23.65 25.69 -0.48
CA GLN A 351 22.85 24.51 -0.20
C GLN A 351 21.36 24.86 -0.06
N TYR A 352 21.00 25.88 0.73
CA TYR A 352 19.62 26.38 0.83
C TYR A 352 19.06 26.82 -0.52
N LYS A 353 19.87 27.50 -1.36
CA LYS A 353 19.45 27.90 -2.71
C LYS A 353 19.19 26.69 -3.61
N ILE A 354 20.02 25.65 -3.56
CA ILE A 354 19.81 24.39 -4.29
C ILE A 354 18.53 23.71 -3.80
N GLU A 355 18.32 23.63 -2.48
CA GLU A 355 17.16 22.99 -1.88
C GLU A 355 15.85 23.73 -2.24
N SER A 356 15.85 25.07 -2.24
CA SER A 356 14.72 25.90 -2.68
C SER A 356 14.37 25.65 -4.15
N ASN A 357 15.37 25.69 -5.03
CA ASN A 357 15.18 25.40 -6.46
C ASN A 357 14.62 23.98 -6.67
N LEU A 358 15.08 22.99 -5.89
CA LEU A 358 14.54 21.63 -5.94
C LEU A 358 13.09 21.56 -5.43
N ARG A 359 12.73 22.29 -4.36
CA ARG A 359 11.34 22.40 -3.86
C ARG A 359 10.40 23.05 -4.87
N GLU A 360 10.84 24.07 -5.61
CA GLU A 360 10.07 24.68 -6.69
C GLU A 360 9.84 23.70 -7.85
N VAL A 361 10.91 23.03 -8.31
CA VAL A 361 10.82 22.00 -9.36
C VAL A 361 9.92 20.85 -8.92
N TYR A 362 10.06 20.37 -7.68
CA TYR A 362 9.21 19.35 -7.07
C TYR A 362 7.75 19.76 -7.13
N SER A 363 7.41 20.94 -6.60
CA SER A 363 6.04 21.45 -6.53
C SER A 363 5.40 21.58 -7.91
N ARG A 364 6.17 22.08 -8.89
CA ARG A 364 5.73 22.18 -10.29
C ARG A 364 5.50 20.81 -10.92
N LYS A 365 6.44 19.87 -10.79
CA LYS A 365 6.32 18.53 -11.38
C LYS A 365 5.22 17.71 -10.71
N TYR A 366 5.06 17.81 -9.39
CA TYR A 366 3.99 17.15 -8.65
C TYR A 366 2.59 17.62 -9.09
N LYS A 367 2.41 18.94 -9.31
CA LYS A 367 1.18 19.49 -9.90
C LYS A 367 0.93 18.93 -11.31
N LEU A 368 1.94 18.91 -12.17
CA LEU A 368 1.83 18.40 -13.55
C LEU A 368 1.49 16.91 -13.59
N VAL A 369 2.18 16.08 -12.81
CA VAL A 369 1.93 14.63 -12.74
C VAL A 369 0.52 14.34 -12.19
N ARG A 370 0.07 15.04 -11.14
CA ARG A 370 -1.31 14.90 -10.63
C ARG A 370 -2.37 15.28 -11.68
N LEU A 371 -2.15 16.36 -12.45
CA LEU A 371 -3.08 16.76 -13.53
C LEU A 371 -3.08 15.76 -14.69
N ALA A 372 -1.90 15.27 -15.11
CA ALA A 372 -1.76 14.27 -16.14
C ALA A 372 -2.43 12.95 -15.74
N ALA A 373 -2.20 12.50 -14.50
CA ALA A 373 -2.78 11.28 -13.95
C ALA A 373 -4.32 11.29 -13.97
N ILE A 374 -4.96 12.39 -13.54
CA ILE A 374 -6.42 12.51 -13.62
C ILE A 374 -6.90 12.63 -15.08
N LYS A 375 -6.15 13.30 -15.96
CA LYS A 375 -6.51 13.43 -17.38
C LYS A 375 -6.43 12.11 -18.15
N GLU A 376 -5.54 11.21 -17.73
CA GLU A 376 -5.28 9.91 -18.36
C GLU A 376 -6.12 8.78 -17.73
N ASP A 377 -6.04 8.61 -16.42
CA ASP A 377 -6.66 7.49 -15.68
C ASP A 377 -8.06 7.84 -15.10
N GLY A 378 -8.43 9.13 -15.05
CA GLY A 378 -9.70 9.61 -14.50
C GLY A 378 -9.85 9.44 -12.98
N VAL A 379 -11.05 9.71 -12.44
CA VAL A 379 -11.38 9.51 -11.02
C VAL A 379 -11.16 8.06 -10.57
N ASN A 380 -11.49 7.10 -11.44
CA ASN A 380 -11.33 5.68 -11.15
C ASN A 380 -9.86 5.22 -11.27
N GLY A 381 -8.97 6.11 -11.70
CA GLY A 381 -7.52 5.88 -11.75
C GLY A 381 -6.91 5.52 -10.40
N SER A 382 -7.53 5.94 -9.30
CA SER A 382 -7.12 5.52 -7.96
C SER A 382 -8.33 5.19 -7.08
N THR A 383 -8.20 4.14 -6.29
CA THR A 383 -9.22 3.71 -5.33
C THR A 383 -9.43 4.79 -4.28
N ILE A 384 -8.36 5.42 -3.77
CA ILE A 384 -8.49 6.54 -2.81
C ILE A 384 -9.25 7.73 -3.41
N TRP A 385 -9.02 8.10 -4.67
CA TRP A 385 -9.71 9.24 -5.32
C TRP A 385 -11.21 8.96 -5.48
N SER A 386 -11.55 7.81 -6.08
CA SER A 386 -12.94 7.42 -6.30
C SER A 386 -13.71 7.24 -5.00
N THR A 387 -13.07 6.69 -3.95
CA THR A 387 -13.65 6.57 -2.61
C THR A 387 -13.83 7.93 -1.93
N ALA A 388 -12.87 8.85 -2.02
CA ALA A 388 -12.99 10.20 -1.46
C ALA A 388 -14.16 10.98 -2.06
N LEU A 389 -14.30 10.95 -3.39
CA LEU A 389 -15.41 11.64 -4.07
C LEU A 389 -16.77 10.97 -3.81
N LYS A 390 -16.84 9.63 -3.76
CA LYS A 390 -18.06 8.91 -3.34
C LYS A 390 -18.47 9.29 -1.91
N MET A 391 -17.51 9.31 -0.98
CA MET A 391 -17.76 9.70 0.40
C MET A 391 -18.24 11.15 0.49
N MET A 392 -17.59 12.08 -0.22
CA MET A 392 -17.99 13.49 -0.26
C MET A 392 -19.42 13.68 -0.77
N LEU A 393 -19.79 13.01 -1.87
CA LEU A 393 -21.13 13.09 -2.44
C LEU A 393 -22.21 12.55 -1.49
N VAL A 394 -21.94 11.41 -0.83
CA VAL A 394 -22.87 10.82 0.15
C VAL A 394 -22.99 11.69 1.39
N SER A 395 -21.88 12.22 1.92
CA SER A 395 -21.87 13.20 3.01
C SER A 395 -22.69 14.44 2.65
N ARG A 396 -22.51 14.98 1.45
CA ARG A 396 -23.27 16.15 0.96
C ARG A 396 -24.77 15.89 0.93
N VAL A 397 -25.20 14.78 0.34
CA VAL A 397 -26.61 14.39 0.28
C VAL A 397 -27.20 14.15 1.67
N ILE A 398 -26.45 13.62 2.63
CA ILE A 398 -26.97 13.34 3.98
C ILE A 398 -26.97 14.57 4.90
N LEU A 399 -25.99 15.46 4.77
CA LEU A 399 -25.72 16.54 5.73
C LEU A 399 -26.26 17.91 5.28
N LEU A 400 -26.33 18.18 3.96
CA LEU A 400 -26.98 19.39 3.43
C LEU A 400 -28.48 19.22 3.21
N ASP A 401 -29.00 18.01 3.02
CA ASP A 401 -30.45 17.81 2.86
C ASP A 401 -31.20 18.24 4.14
N GLY A 402 -32.28 18.97 3.94
CA GLY A 402 -33.01 19.70 4.98
C GLY A 402 -32.26 20.89 5.61
N GLN A 403 -31.12 21.37 5.09
CA GLN A 403 -30.64 22.73 5.40
C GLN A 403 -31.37 23.73 4.49
N GLU A 404 -31.97 24.79 5.05
CA GLU A 404 -32.32 25.95 4.22
C GLU A 404 -31.01 26.56 3.70
N HIS A 405 -30.93 26.77 2.39
CA HIS A 405 -29.84 27.54 1.79
C HIS A 405 -29.75 28.91 2.49
N PRO A 406 -28.57 29.37 2.94
CA PRO A 406 -28.43 30.70 3.52
C PRO A 406 -29.00 31.76 2.56
N LYS A 407 -29.99 32.52 3.03
CA LYS A 407 -30.76 33.47 2.19
C LYS A 407 -29.97 34.72 1.78
N GLU A 408 -28.75 34.87 2.26
CA GLU A 408 -27.94 36.08 2.09
C GLU A 408 -27.23 36.17 0.73
N TRP A 409 -27.02 35.06 0.01
CA TRP A 409 -26.33 35.09 -1.29
C TRP A 409 -27.15 35.72 -2.44
N ALA A 410 -28.43 36.01 -2.24
CA ALA A 410 -29.30 36.55 -3.29
C ALA A 410 -29.29 38.09 -3.39
N ALA A 411 -28.51 38.80 -2.54
CA ALA A 411 -28.54 40.26 -2.45
C ALA A 411 -27.35 40.96 -3.14
N ASP A 412 -26.15 40.34 -3.15
CA ASP A 412 -24.92 41.05 -3.49
C ASP A 412 -24.56 41.07 -4.99
N GLU A 413 -25.27 40.30 -5.84
CA GLU A 413 -25.06 40.31 -7.31
C GLU A 413 -25.88 41.41 -8.03
N ALA A 414 -26.60 42.27 -7.31
CA ALA A 414 -27.54 43.23 -7.89
C ALA A 414 -27.06 44.70 -7.94
N ASP A 415 -26.06 45.11 -7.15
CA ASP A 415 -25.71 46.53 -6.92
C ASP A 415 -24.29 46.95 -7.37
N GLU A 416 -23.54 46.11 -8.10
CA GLU A 416 -22.27 46.51 -8.75
C GLU A 416 -22.45 46.95 -10.22
N GLN A 417 -23.37 47.90 -10.45
CA GLN A 417 -23.33 48.77 -11.63
C GLN A 417 -23.42 50.25 -11.21
N GLU A 418 -22.53 51.07 -11.78
CA GLU A 418 -22.34 52.50 -11.50
C GLU A 418 -21.73 52.88 -10.13
N THR A 419 -20.40 52.94 -10.05
CA THR A 419 -19.72 54.24 -9.90
C THR A 419 -18.22 54.16 -10.16
N SER A 420 -17.70 55.14 -10.92
CA SER A 420 -16.27 55.28 -11.19
C SER A 420 -15.65 56.40 -10.36
N ARG A 421 -14.63 56.07 -9.54
CA ARG A 421 -13.51 56.98 -9.16
C ARG A 421 -12.45 56.29 -8.29
N ALA A 422 -11.23 56.27 -8.79
CA ALA A 422 -9.99 56.18 -8.01
C ALA A 422 -9.50 57.64 -7.70
N PRO A 423 -8.52 57.91 -6.79
CA PRO A 423 -7.47 56.96 -6.35
C PRO A 423 -6.97 57.04 -4.89
N SER A 424 -5.99 56.16 -4.61
CA SER A 424 -4.88 56.23 -3.63
C SER A 424 -5.12 55.79 -2.17
N GLY A 425 -4.32 54.81 -1.72
CA GLY A 425 -4.32 54.27 -0.35
C GLY A 425 -3.52 52.96 -0.21
N ILE A 426 -2.20 53.08 -0.03
CA ILE A 426 -1.17 52.03 0.03
C ILE A 426 -1.52 50.85 0.97
N GLY A 427 -1.36 49.60 0.50
CA GLY A 427 -1.42 48.38 1.32
C GLY A 427 -0.94 47.13 0.55
N TYR A 428 0.04 46.42 1.12
CA TYR A 428 0.81 45.31 0.52
C TYR A 428 0.00 44.21 -0.19
N ARG A 429 0.51 43.76 -1.36
CA ARG A 429 -0.04 42.67 -2.17
C ARG A 429 1.07 41.67 -2.50
N GLU A 430 0.86 40.40 -2.19
CA GLU A 430 1.74 39.31 -2.63
C GLU A 430 1.67 39.15 -4.16
N GLN A 431 2.82 38.89 -4.79
CA GLN A 431 2.93 38.77 -6.25
C GLN A 431 2.63 37.34 -6.70
N ASP A 432 1.40 37.10 -7.16
CA ASP A 432 1.14 36.00 -8.10
C ASP A 432 1.69 36.38 -9.49
N ASP A 433 2.69 35.63 -9.95
CA ASP A 433 3.42 35.94 -11.17
C ASP A 433 2.63 35.48 -12.42
N SER A 434 1.97 36.43 -13.08
CA SER A 434 1.09 36.20 -14.22
C SER A 434 1.86 36.32 -15.55
N SER A 435 2.38 35.20 -16.06
CA SER A 435 2.79 35.10 -17.47
C SER A 435 1.66 34.51 -18.31
N SER A 436 1.12 35.33 -19.20
CA SER A 436 -0.16 35.10 -19.87
C SER A 436 -0.05 34.37 -21.21
N GLU A 437 -0.87 33.33 -21.38
CA GLU A 437 -1.55 33.04 -22.65
C GLU A 437 -3.04 32.86 -22.36
N TYR A 438 -3.82 33.94 -22.51
CA TYR A 438 -5.29 33.89 -22.45
C TYR A 438 -5.84 33.53 -23.83
N PRO A 439 -6.63 32.45 -23.99
CA PRO A 439 -7.46 32.28 -25.18
C PRO A 439 -8.66 33.22 -25.11
N THR A 440 -8.85 34.03 -26.15
CA THR A 440 -9.99 34.93 -26.30
C THR A 440 -11.31 34.14 -26.37
N PHE A 441 -12.19 34.32 -25.39
CA PHE A 441 -13.55 33.78 -25.44
C PHE A 441 -14.42 34.57 -26.43
N SER A 442 -14.98 33.88 -27.41
CA SER A 442 -16.08 34.39 -28.24
C SER A 442 -17.43 33.88 -27.70
N HIS A 443 -18.34 34.80 -27.40
CA HIS A 443 -19.74 34.46 -27.14
C HIS A 443 -20.36 33.81 -28.39
N ILE A 444 -20.99 32.64 -28.21
CA ILE A 444 -21.90 32.05 -29.20
C ILE A 444 -23.21 31.73 -28.49
N GLU A 445 -24.14 32.67 -28.55
CA GLU A 445 -25.56 32.34 -28.44
C GLU A 445 -26.04 31.69 -29.76
N ASN A 446 -27.06 30.83 -29.65
CA ASN A 446 -27.84 30.25 -30.76
C ASN A 446 -27.15 29.23 -31.70
N VAL A 447 -27.18 27.94 -31.29
CA VAL A 447 -27.32 26.81 -32.24
C VAL A 447 -28.34 25.81 -31.70
N GLN A 448 -29.33 25.43 -32.53
CA GLN A 448 -30.37 24.45 -32.17
C GLN A 448 -29.90 22.98 -32.30
N PRO A 449 -30.52 22.02 -31.57
CA PRO A 449 -30.08 20.63 -31.56
C PRO A 449 -30.39 19.88 -32.85
N TYR A 450 -29.35 19.44 -33.56
CA TYR A 450 -29.47 18.52 -34.69
C TYR A 450 -29.72 17.07 -34.22
N ARG A 451 -30.86 16.49 -34.63
CA ARG A 451 -31.12 15.05 -34.48
C ARG A 451 -30.21 14.24 -35.42
N VAL A 452 -29.43 13.30 -34.87
CA VAL A 452 -28.79 12.24 -35.66
C VAL A 452 -29.66 10.98 -35.66
N ARG A 453 -29.78 10.38 -36.84
CA ARG A 453 -30.76 9.34 -37.21
C ARG A 453 -30.14 7.95 -37.02
N ARG A 454 -30.67 7.15 -36.07
CA ARG A 454 -30.23 5.74 -35.87
C ARG A 454 -30.57 4.91 -37.12
N VAL A 455 -29.54 4.32 -37.74
CA VAL A 455 -29.68 3.36 -38.86
C VAL A 455 -29.74 1.94 -38.29
N GLN A 456 -30.68 1.13 -38.76
CA GLN A 456 -30.75 -0.31 -38.48
C GLN A 456 -29.98 -1.10 -39.55
N PRO A 457 -29.29 -2.20 -39.18
CA PRO A 457 -28.99 -3.31 -40.08
C PRO A 457 -30.09 -4.40 -39.98
N THR A 458 -30.48 -4.95 -41.12
CA THR A 458 -31.51 -5.98 -41.26
C THR A 458 -30.92 -7.40 -41.38
N THR A 459 -31.53 -8.38 -40.69
CA THR A 459 -31.67 -9.84 -41.03
C THR A 459 -30.52 -10.58 -41.73
N GLY A 460 -30.02 -11.76 -41.29
CA GLY A 460 -30.39 -12.73 -40.24
C GLY A 460 -29.34 -13.88 -40.27
N VAL A 461 -29.56 -15.18 -40.03
CA VAL A 461 -30.71 -16.04 -39.63
C VAL A 461 -30.11 -17.34 -39.04
N GLY A 462 -30.61 -17.93 -37.94
CA GLY A 462 -30.10 -19.26 -37.50
C GLY A 462 -30.62 -19.88 -36.18
N ARG A 463 -31.59 -20.81 -36.30
CA ARG A 463 -31.91 -21.96 -35.40
C ARG A 463 -32.37 -21.78 -33.93
N MET A 464 -33.67 -22.05 -33.75
CA MET A 464 -34.33 -22.92 -32.73
C MET A 464 -33.63 -23.30 -31.40
N ALA A 465 -34.33 -23.09 -30.27
CA ALA A 465 -34.92 -24.19 -29.46
C ALA A 465 -35.90 -23.71 -28.34
N THR A 466 -37.07 -24.37 -28.29
CA THR A 466 -37.90 -24.72 -27.11
C THR A 466 -38.35 -23.67 -26.08
N GLN A 467 -39.67 -23.41 -26.06
CA GLN A 467 -40.41 -22.89 -24.89
C GLN A 467 -40.79 -24.03 -23.92
N MET A 468 -40.84 -23.74 -22.61
CA MET A 468 -41.90 -24.24 -21.72
C MET A 468 -42.20 -23.20 -20.62
N ALA A 469 -43.42 -23.20 -20.12
CA ALA A 469 -43.99 -22.09 -19.36
C ALA A 469 -43.98 -22.28 -17.84
N ALA A 470 -43.71 -21.17 -17.15
CA ALA A 470 -44.46 -20.60 -16.04
C ALA A 470 -44.94 -21.47 -14.86
N THR A 471 -44.51 -21.06 -13.66
CA THR A 471 -45.44 -20.90 -12.52
C THR A 471 -45.09 -19.66 -11.72
N THR A 472 -46.05 -18.76 -11.53
CA THR A 472 -45.96 -17.62 -10.61
C THR A 472 -46.45 -18.00 -9.23
N LEU A 473 -45.79 -17.49 -8.18
CA LEU A 473 -46.43 -17.34 -6.88
C LEU A 473 -45.88 -16.07 -6.21
N ALA A 474 -46.78 -15.14 -5.89
CA ALA A 474 -46.44 -13.86 -5.31
C ALA A 474 -46.64 -13.91 -3.79
N GLU A 475 -45.64 -13.46 -3.04
CA GLU A 475 -45.84 -12.99 -1.67
C GLU A 475 -45.60 -11.48 -1.62
N ALA A 476 -46.58 -10.75 -1.09
CA ALA A 476 -46.58 -9.30 -1.06
C ALA A 476 -46.23 -8.77 0.34
N GLY A 477 -45.53 -7.63 0.36
CA GLY A 477 -45.72 -6.63 1.40
C GLY A 477 -44.95 -6.80 2.72
N ARG A 478 -43.67 -6.45 2.72
CA ARG A 478 -43.10 -5.67 3.83
C ARG A 478 -42.64 -4.31 3.28
N GLY A 479 -42.98 -3.24 4.01
CA GLY A 479 -43.02 -1.88 3.45
C GLY A 479 -41.69 -1.38 2.91
N THR A 480 -41.58 -1.29 1.58
CA THR A 480 -40.46 -0.67 0.88
C THR A 480 -40.69 0.83 0.73
N GLY A 481 -39.85 1.63 1.38
CA GLY A 481 -39.74 3.06 1.08
C GLY A 481 -39.07 3.29 -0.29
N PRO A 482 -39.13 4.52 -0.84
CA PRO A 482 -38.58 4.83 -2.17
C PRO A 482 -37.06 4.58 -2.30
N PHE A 483 -36.34 4.49 -1.18
CA PHE A 483 -34.90 4.24 -1.12
C PHE A 483 -34.53 2.78 -0.77
N HIS A 484 -35.48 1.84 -0.82
CA HIS A 484 -35.14 0.43 -0.63
C HIS A 484 -34.44 -0.12 -1.89
N PRO A 485 -33.31 -0.86 -1.80
CA PRO A 485 -32.56 -1.31 -2.97
C PRO A 485 -33.35 -2.17 -3.98
N SER A 486 -34.44 -2.81 -3.54
CA SER A 486 -35.36 -3.58 -4.39
C SER A 486 -36.62 -2.82 -4.85
N ALA A 487 -36.71 -1.50 -4.62
CA ALA A 487 -37.77 -0.66 -5.15
C ALA A 487 -37.45 -0.23 -6.60
N GLN A 488 -38.42 -0.35 -7.51
CA GLN A 488 -38.25 0.02 -8.93
C GLN A 488 -37.82 1.49 -9.14
N ALA A 489 -38.17 2.39 -8.23
CA ALA A 489 -37.72 3.79 -8.23
C ALA A 489 -36.18 3.88 -8.10
N PHE A 490 -35.61 3.20 -7.11
CA PHE A 490 -34.15 3.17 -6.87
C PHE A 490 -33.37 2.65 -8.10
N SER A 491 -33.91 1.64 -8.80
CA SER A 491 -33.34 1.11 -10.04
C SER A 491 -33.39 2.08 -11.23
N SER A 492 -34.31 3.05 -11.20
CA SER A 492 -34.51 4.04 -12.25
C SER A 492 -33.60 5.25 -12.06
N ASP A 493 -33.41 5.68 -10.81
CA ASP A 493 -32.65 6.87 -10.46
C ASP A 493 -31.12 6.63 -10.41
N PHE A 494 -30.68 5.38 -10.20
CA PHE A 494 -29.25 5.03 -10.03
C PHE A 494 -28.80 3.79 -10.83
N PRO A 495 -28.86 3.80 -12.18
CA PRO A 495 -28.51 2.64 -13.01
C PRO A 495 -27.05 2.18 -12.87
N THR A 496 -26.12 3.07 -12.52
CA THR A 496 -24.69 2.79 -12.34
C THR A 496 -24.31 2.03 -11.07
N LEU A 497 -25.26 1.75 -10.16
CA LEU A 497 -24.98 1.02 -8.90
C LEU A 497 -25.14 -0.50 -9.00
N GLN A 498 -25.54 -1.06 -10.15
CA GLN A 498 -25.88 -2.49 -10.25
C GLN A 498 -24.67 -3.43 -10.40
N GLU A 499 -23.48 -2.94 -10.72
CA GLU A 499 -22.30 -3.78 -11.00
C GLU A 499 -21.55 -4.28 -9.74
N ALA A 500 -22.01 -3.93 -8.53
CA ALA A 500 -21.26 -4.15 -7.29
C ALA A 500 -22.01 -4.98 -6.20
N HIS A 501 -22.96 -5.85 -6.57
CA HIS A 501 -23.69 -6.66 -5.57
C HIS A 501 -23.66 -8.17 -5.82
N VAL A 502 -22.90 -8.88 -4.99
CA VAL A 502 -23.05 -10.32 -4.73
C VAL A 502 -23.82 -10.50 -3.41
N PRO A 503 -24.76 -11.46 -3.26
CA PRO A 503 -25.49 -11.64 -2.00
C PRO A 503 -24.68 -12.43 -0.97
N PHE A 504 -24.34 -11.81 0.16
CA PHE A 504 -23.75 -12.51 1.31
C PHE A 504 -24.85 -13.19 2.15
N VAL A 505 -24.94 -14.52 2.11
CA VAL A 505 -25.91 -15.30 2.89
C VAL A 505 -25.36 -15.57 4.30
N SER A 506 -25.71 -14.70 5.24
CA SER A 506 -25.43 -14.94 6.67
C SER A 506 -26.50 -15.84 7.30
N LYS A 507 -26.11 -17.04 7.71
CA LYS A 507 -26.94 -17.93 8.55
C LYS A 507 -26.96 -17.40 9.98
N ARG A 508 -28.14 -17.15 10.55
CA ARG A 508 -28.32 -17.18 12.02
C ARG A 508 -29.61 -17.88 12.42
N ALA A 509 -29.53 -18.62 13.52
CA ALA A 509 -30.52 -19.60 13.94
C ALA A 509 -31.80 -18.98 14.51
N ALA A 510 -32.89 -19.74 14.44
CA ALA A 510 -34.17 -19.41 15.04
C ALA A 510 -34.14 -19.61 16.57
N ILE A 511 -34.79 -18.69 17.28
CA ILE A 511 -35.49 -18.97 18.55
C ILE A 511 -36.86 -18.28 18.43
N GLN A 512 -37.93 -19.06 18.58
CA GLN A 512 -39.30 -18.57 18.76
C GLN A 512 -39.66 -18.66 20.24
N ASP A 513 -40.49 -17.71 20.71
CA ASP A 513 -41.65 -17.88 21.60
C ASP A 513 -42.33 -16.50 21.63
N GLU A 514 -43.59 -16.32 21.21
CA GLU A 514 -44.85 -16.64 21.92
C GLU A 514 -44.99 -15.98 23.31
N ALA A 515 -46.12 -15.38 23.73
CA ALA A 515 -47.31 -14.86 23.02
C ALA A 515 -48.18 -14.00 24.00
N LYS A 516 -49.19 -13.29 23.45
CA LYS A 516 -50.46 -12.86 24.11
C LYS A 516 -50.41 -11.84 25.29
N ASN A 517 -51.01 -10.67 25.09
CA ASN A 517 -52.42 -10.43 25.50
C ASN A 517 -52.97 -9.08 24.99
N SER A 518 -54.30 -9.02 24.84
CA SER A 518 -55.08 -7.90 24.27
C SER A 518 -56.12 -7.35 25.29
N PRO A 519 -57.17 -6.59 24.92
CA PRO A 519 -57.20 -5.13 25.03
C PRO A 519 -58.40 -4.59 25.86
N LEU A 520 -58.55 -3.26 25.99
CA LEU A 520 -59.76 -2.44 26.31
C LEU A 520 -59.29 -0.95 26.43
N ALA A 521 -60.01 0.13 26.11
CA ALA A 521 -61.20 0.33 25.27
C ALA A 521 -61.36 1.84 24.91
N ALA A 522 -62.07 2.13 23.81
CA ALA A 522 -62.86 3.33 23.48
C ALA A 522 -62.33 4.76 23.76
N GLY A 523 -62.26 5.59 22.71
CA GLY A 523 -62.01 7.04 22.81
C GLY A 523 -61.97 7.78 21.47
N GLN A 524 -63.03 7.68 20.65
CA GLN A 524 -63.09 8.40 19.36
C GLN A 524 -63.38 9.90 19.55
N THR A 525 -62.51 10.76 19.03
CA THR A 525 -62.93 12.07 18.48
C THR A 525 -62.16 12.40 17.20
N SER A 526 -62.90 12.57 16.10
CA SER A 526 -62.41 13.04 14.82
C SER A 526 -61.94 14.50 14.88
N ARG A 527 -60.77 14.82 14.29
CA ARG A 527 -60.62 15.92 13.32
C ARG A 527 -59.20 16.03 12.73
N LYS A 528 -59.17 16.47 11.46
CA LYS A 528 -58.01 16.93 10.66
C LYS A 528 -56.94 15.88 10.30
N SER A 529 -57.19 15.27 9.14
CA SER A 529 -56.17 14.73 8.25
C SER A 529 -55.07 15.77 7.95
N SER A 530 -53.82 15.39 8.16
CA SER A 530 -52.64 16.00 7.54
C SER A 530 -51.65 14.86 7.33
N PRO A 531 -51.28 14.50 6.08
CA PRO A 531 -50.40 13.36 5.87
C PRO A 531 -49.00 13.66 6.40
N ALA A 532 -48.39 12.66 7.01
CA ALA A 532 -47.10 12.80 7.66
C ALA A 532 -45.96 13.04 6.65
N SER A 533 -45.09 14.00 6.96
CA SER A 533 -43.65 13.88 6.66
C SER A 533 -42.82 14.83 7.53
N ARG A 534 -42.93 14.71 8.87
CA ARG A 534 -41.79 15.06 9.73
C ARG A 534 -40.77 13.93 9.63
N ARG A 535 -40.04 13.86 8.50
CA ARG A 535 -38.75 13.16 8.47
C ARG A 535 -37.87 13.87 9.49
N LYS A 536 -37.65 13.25 10.65
CA LYS A 536 -36.51 13.60 11.49
C LYS A 536 -35.26 13.20 10.69
N TRP A 537 -34.55 14.18 10.17
CA TRP A 537 -33.31 13.99 9.42
C TRP A 537 -32.19 13.48 10.36
N PRO A 538 -31.08 12.92 9.84
CA PRO A 538 -30.09 12.16 10.63
C PRO A 538 -29.30 12.94 11.72
N ARG A 539 -29.67 14.19 12.02
CA ARG A 539 -28.95 15.12 12.92
C ARG A 539 -29.15 14.84 14.41
N ASP A 540 -30.04 13.91 14.76
CA ASP A 540 -30.12 13.34 16.12
C ASP A 540 -28.94 12.36 16.41
N LEU A 541 -28.09 12.05 15.42
CA LEU A 541 -26.91 11.19 15.57
C LEU A 541 -25.60 12.01 15.67
N PRO A 542 -24.64 11.62 16.54
CA PRO A 542 -23.31 12.25 16.60
C PRO A 542 -22.57 12.18 15.26
N LEU A 543 -21.80 13.22 14.94
CA LEU A 543 -21.04 13.32 13.68
C LEU A 543 -20.09 12.13 13.47
N ASP A 544 -19.45 11.64 14.53
CA ASP A 544 -18.60 10.43 14.49
C ASP A 544 -19.36 9.16 14.10
N LEU A 545 -20.62 9.03 14.52
CA LEU A 545 -21.44 7.88 14.17
C LEU A 545 -21.86 7.99 12.70
N LEU A 546 -22.25 9.19 12.24
CA LEU A 546 -22.54 9.46 10.83
C LEU A 546 -21.31 9.21 9.95
N ARG A 547 -20.12 9.65 10.36
CA ARG A 547 -18.85 9.37 9.66
C ARG A 547 -18.62 7.87 9.52
N ARG A 548 -18.78 7.09 10.60
CA ARG A 548 -18.60 5.62 10.56
C ARG A 548 -19.61 4.95 9.64
N VAL A 549 -20.89 5.32 9.72
CA VAL A 549 -21.96 4.77 8.88
C VAL A 549 -21.74 5.10 7.40
N ILE A 550 -21.38 6.35 7.08
CA ILE A 550 -21.08 6.77 5.71
C ILE A 550 -19.83 6.07 5.20
N ALA A 551 -18.75 6.02 6.00
CA ALA A 551 -17.51 5.35 5.63
C ALA A 551 -17.68 3.84 5.40
N GLU A 552 -18.56 3.18 6.16
CA GLU A 552 -18.94 1.79 5.93
C GLU A 552 -19.76 1.65 4.63
N ALA A 553 -20.79 2.48 4.43
CA ALA A 553 -21.67 2.43 3.27
C ALA A 553 -20.96 2.69 1.93
N VAL A 554 -19.91 3.53 1.90
CA VAL A 554 -19.13 3.85 0.69
C VAL A 554 -17.84 3.03 0.57
N GLY A 555 -17.56 2.12 1.52
CA GLY A 555 -16.34 1.31 1.53
C GLY A 555 -15.05 2.08 1.84
N ALA A 556 -15.13 3.25 2.49
CA ALA A 556 -13.97 4.07 2.85
C ALA A 556 -13.08 3.46 3.94
N ASN A 557 -13.63 2.58 4.78
CA ASN A 557 -12.88 1.92 5.85
C ASN A 557 -11.67 1.15 5.30
N GLY A 558 -10.47 1.48 5.80
CA GLY A 558 -9.20 0.89 5.34
C GLY A 558 -8.63 1.53 4.06
N ILE A 559 -9.39 2.33 3.34
CA ILE A 559 -8.91 3.19 2.24
C ILE A 559 -8.49 4.53 2.84
N LEU A 560 -9.46 5.37 3.20
CA LEU A 560 -9.28 6.69 3.79
C LEU A 560 -8.99 6.57 5.29
N ASP A 561 -8.04 7.37 5.80
CA ASP A 561 -7.78 7.47 7.24
C ASP A 561 -8.86 8.30 7.98
N HIS A 562 -8.72 8.43 9.30
CA HIS A 562 -9.69 9.19 10.10
C HIS A 562 -9.76 10.67 9.70
N ASP A 563 -8.61 11.30 9.44
CA ASP A 563 -8.48 12.73 9.17
C ASP A 563 -9.00 13.09 7.78
N GLN A 564 -8.75 12.24 6.77
CA GLN A 564 -9.34 12.31 5.44
C GLN A 564 -10.87 12.15 5.52
N GLN A 565 -11.36 11.11 6.22
CA GLN A 565 -12.79 10.90 6.40
C GLN A 565 -13.48 12.09 7.09
N GLN A 566 -12.86 12.67 8.12
CA GLN A 566 -13.38 13.83 8.84
C GLN A 566 -13.41 15.07 7.95
N ARG A 567 -12.31 15.40 7.25
CA ARG A 567 -12.28 16.54 6.33
C ARG A 567 -13.29 16.40 5.19
N ILE A 568 -13.48 15.20 4.64
CA ILE A 568 -14.52 14.93 3.63
C ILE A 568 -15.93 15.15 4.20
N MET A 569 -16.19 14.76 5.45
CA MET A 569 -17.48 15.00 6.12
C MET A 569 -17.72 16.51 6.32
N GLU A 570 -16.74 17.23 6.84
CA GLU A 570 -16.82 18.68 7.10
C GLU A 570 -17.02 19.47 5.80
N TYR A 571 -16.23 19.15 4.76
CA TYR A 571 -16.33 19.73 3.43
C TYR A 571 -17.68 19.41 2.77
N GLY A 572 -18.14 18.15 2.85
CA GLY A 572 -19.45 17.73 2.36
C GLY A 572 -20.62 18.43 3.06
N ALA A 573 -20.46 18.82 4.33
CA ALA A 573 -21.47 19.48 5.15
C ALA A 573 -21.54 21.01 5.00
N SER A 574 -20.73 21.62 4.12
CA SER A 574 -20.61 23.08 3.99
C SER A 574 -21.21 23.62 2.70
N TRP A 575 -22.20 24.53 2.83
CA TRP A 575 -22.70 25.35 1.71
C TRP A 575 -21.64 26.30 1.16
N HIS A 576 -20.71 26.77 2.01
CA HIS A 576 -19.64 27.66 1.59
C HIS A 576 -18.68 26.97 0.62
N GLU A 577 -18.29 25.72 0.93
CA GLU A 577 -17.43 24.92 0.06
C GLU A 577 -18.13 24.57 -1.26
N LEU A 578 -19.42 24.23 -1.22
CA LEU A 578 -20.21 24.03 -2.43
C LEU A 578 -20.26 25.31 -3.30
N ALA A 579 -20.40 26.49 -2.69
CA ALA A 579 -20.34 27.76 -3.42
C ALA A 579 -18.94 28.06 -3.99
N GLN A 580 -17.86 27.61 -3.32
CA GLN A 580 -16.51 27.68 -3.88
C GLN A 580 -16.31 26.73 -5.07
N GLU A 581 -16.92 25.54 -5.06
CA GLU A 581 -16.89 24.60 -6.21
C GLU A 581 -17.49 25.20 -7.48
N LEU A 582 -18.62 25.91 -7.35
CA LEU A 582 -19.28 26.59 -8.47
C LEU A 582 -18.32 27.56 -9.19
N LYS A 583 -17.41 28.23 -8.46
CA LYS A 583 -16.44 29.19 -9.01
C LYS A 583 -15.43 28.58 -9.99
N PHE A 584 -15.31 27.24 -10.06
CA PHE A 584 -14.42 26.57 -11.01
C PHE A 584 -15.11 25.65 -12.02
N GLN A 585 -16.44 25.71 -12.15
CA GLN A 585 -17.19 24.96 -13.17
C GLN A 585 -16.78 25.25 -14.63
N GLY A 586 -16.12 26.38 -14.89
CA GLY A 586 -15.58 26.74 -16.21
C GLY A 586 -14.24 26.08 -16.59
N ALA A 587 -13.61 25.30 -15.69
CA ALA A 587 -12.35 24.60 -15.98
C ALA A 587 -12.59 23.23 -16.64
N GLU A 588 -11.59 22.63 -17.29
CA GLU A 588 -11.69 21.24 -17.77
C GLU A 588 -11.94 20.28 -16.59
N GLU A 589 -12.74 19.23 -16.81
CA GLU A 589 -13.16 18.25 -15.79
C GLU A 589 -12.00 17.73 -14.92
N HIS A 590 -10.89 17.33 -15.56
CA HIS A 590 -9.70 16.84 -14.87
C HIS A 590 -9.06 17.88 -13.92
N GLN A 591 -9.22 19.17 -14.21
CA GLN A 591 -8.75 20.26 -13.35
C GLN A 591 -9.72 20.53 -12.18
N GLN A 592 -11.03 20.34 -12.39
CA GLN A 592 -12.03 20.43 -11.33
C GLN A 592 -11.82 19.32 -10.29
N ILE A 593 -11.69 18.07 -10.77
CA ILE A 593 -11.34 16.90 -9.96
C ILE A 593 -10.01 17.13 -9.22
N TRP A 594 -8.99 17.68 -9.90
CA TRP A 594 -7.71 17.99 -9.29
C TRP A 594 -7.80 19.01 -8.15
N LYS A 595 -8.59 20.09 -8.33
CA LYS A 595 -8.83 21.06 -7.25
C LYS A 595 -9.51 20.39 -6.06
N LEU A 596 -10.55 19.60 -6.32
CA LEU A 596 -11.34 18.93 -5.31
C LEU A 596 -10.52 17.94 -4.47
N LEU A 597 -9.79 17.02 -5.12
CA LEU A 597 -8.90 16.07 -4.44
C LEU A 597 -7.73 16.75 -3.71
N LYS A 598 -7.30 17.93 -4.17
CA LYS A 598 -6.30 18.75 -3.47
C LYS A 598 -6.88 19.34 -2.19
N THR A 599 -8.06 19.93 -2.24
CA THR A 599 -8.74 20.52 -1.07
C THR A 599 -9.10 19.47 -0.03
N LEU A 600 -9.50 18.27 -0.46
CA LEU A 600 -9.77 17.13 0.43
C LEU A 600 -8.49 16.44 0.95
N GLU A 601 -7.30 16.79 0.45
CA GLU A 601 -6.04 16.08 0.70
C GLU A 601 -6.13 14.55 0.52
N CYS A 602 -6.83 14.13 -0.52
CA CYS A 602 -7.12 12.72 -0.83
C CYS A 602 -6.48 12.23 -2.13
N PHE A 603 -5.36 12.85 -2.53
CA PHE A 603 -4.56 12.38 -3.66
C PHE A 603 -3.72 11.15 -3.34
N ASP A 604 -3.23 11.07 -2.11
CA ASP A 604 -2.20 10.14 -1.66
C ASP A 604 -2.62 9.53 -0.32
N TYR A 605 -2.14 8.33 -0.03
CA TYR A 605 -2.33 7.73 1.28
C TYR A 605 -1.43 8.43 2.30
N THR A 606 -2.00 8.79 3.44
CA THR A 606 -1.25 9.27 4.59
C THR A 606 -0.43 8.13 5.20
N PRO A 607 0.83 8.38 5.61
CA PRO A 607 1.56 7.46 6.48
C PRO A 607 0.81 7.30 7.80
N TRP A 608 0.90 6.13 8.44
CA TRP A 608 0.35 5.95 9.78
C TRP A 608 1.02 6.93 10.74
N LYS A 609 0.22 7.83 11.34
CA LYS A 609 0.69 8.69 12.43
C LYS A 609 0.80 7.82 13.67
N GLU A 610 2.03 7.55 14.12
CA GLU A 610 2.25 7.00 15.46
C GLU A 610 1.53 7.89 16.48
N HIS A 611 0.38 7.44 16.98
CA HIS A 611 -0.08 7.85 18.29
C HIS A 611 0.82 7.13 19.30
N ARG A 612 2.03 7.66 19.50
CA ARG A 612 2.86 7.26 20.63
C ARG A 612 2.02 7.51 21.89
N PRO A 613 1.68 6.48 22.68
CA PRO A 613 1.23 6.74 24.04
C PRO A 613 2.37 7.46 24.77
N LEU A 614 2.04 8.59 25.39
CA LEU A 614 2.94 9.39 26.23
C LEU A 614 3.38 8.62 27.48
#